data_AF-A0A7X8X796-F1
#
_entry.id   AF-A0A7X8X796-F1
#
_cell.length_a   1.000
_cell.length_b   1.000
_cell.length_c   1.000
_cell.angle_alpha   90.00
_cell.angle_beta   90.00
_cell.angle_gamma   90.00
#
_symmetry.space_group_name_H-M   'P 1'
#
loop_
_entity.id
_entity.type
_entity.pdbx_description
1 polymer ?
#
loop_
_entity_poly.entity_id
_entity_poly.type
_entity_poly.pdbx_seq_one_letter_code
_entity_poly.pdbx_strand_id
1 'polypeptide(L)'
;YGVSAVKVQDNINFVINLEFWDETKAYNRLGVEDETTNILGVSVPSVTIPVRPGRNLASIVEFAAINLRNKRMGYCATSEIEKRASDRANGMDKRG
;
A
#
# COMPACT_ATOMS: atom_id res chain seq x y z
N TYR A 1 -24.23 -11.21 -8.43
CA TYR A 1 -23.07 -11.85 -9.08
C TYR A 1 -23.52 -12.42 -10.41
N GLY A 2 -22.78 -12.21 -11.51
CA GLY A 2 -23.15 -12.64 -12.87
C GLY A 2 -21.89 -12.87 -13.73
N VAL A 3 -22.03 -13.10 -15.03
CA VAL A 3 -20.90 -13.41 -15.94
C VAL A 3 -19.75 -12.39 -15.87
N SER A 4 -20.04 -11.11 -15.60
CA SER A 4 -19.02 -10.05 -15.45
C SER A 4 -18.22 -10.09 -14.15
N ALA A 5 -18.61 -10.90 -13.16
CA ALA A 5 -17.92 -11.06 -11.89
C ALA A 5 -16.89 -12.21 -11.89
N VAL A 6 -16.77 -12.92 -13.02
CA VAL A 6 -15.86 -14.06 -13.17
C VAL A 6 -14.86 -13.74 -14.27
N LYS A 7 -13.57 -14.00 -14.01
CA LYS A 7 -12.50 -13.86 -14.99
C LYS A 7 -11.75 -15.19 -15.06
N VAL A 8 -11.63 -15.76 -16.27
CA VAL A 8 -11.05 -17.09 -16.48
C VAL A 8 -9.54 -17.10 -16.26
N GLN A 9 -8.86 -16.02 -16.64
CA GLN A 9 -7.42 -15.88 -16.51
C GLN A 9 -7.03 -14.42 -16.24
N ASP A 10 -6.07 -14.22 -15.36
CA ASP A 10 -5.43 -12.93 -15.11
C ASP A 10 -3.98 -13.12 -14.65
N ASN A 11 -3.18 -12.06 -14.74
CA ASN A 11 -1.81 -12.06 -14.24
C ASN A 11 -1.79 -11.72 -12.74
N ILE A 12 -0.87 -12.34 -11.99
CA ILE A 12 -0.64 -11.99 -10.59
C ILE A 12 0.26 -10.76 -10.55
N ASN A 13 -0.35 -9.58 -10.36
CA ASN A 13 0.37 -8.31 -10.35
C ASN A 13 0.66 -7.78 -8.95
N PHE A 14 0.04 -8.34 -7.91
CA PHE A 14 0.15 -7.86 -6.54
C PHE A 14 -0.22 -8.97 -5.55
N VAL A 15 0.49 -9.03 -4.43
CA VAL A 15 0.22 -9.97 -3.33
C VAL A 15 -0.11 -9.20 -2.07
N ILE A 16 -1.22 -9.52 -1.42
CA ILE A 16 -1.59 -8.96 -0.11
C ILE A 16 -1.55 -10.10 0.90
N ASN A 17 -0.59 -10.04 1.81
CA ASN A 17 -0.47 -10.97 2.93
C ASN A 17 -1.26 -10.42 4.12
N LEU A 18 -2.31 -11.13 4.51
CA LEU A 18 -3.09 -10.81 5.70
C LEU A 18 -2.55 -11.62 6.88
N GLU A 19 -2.15 -10.94 7.94
CA GLU A 19 -1.71 -11.59 9.17
C GLU A 19 -2.44 -11.04 10.38
N PHE A 20 -2.57 -11.84 11.44
CA PHE A 20 -3.10 -11.32 12.69
C PHE A 20 -2.14 -10.27 13.25
N TRP A 21 -2.72 -9.22 13.83
CA TRP A 21 -1.94 -8.21 14.53
C TRP A 21 -1.07 -8.85 15.62
N ASP A 22 0.24 -8.65 15.51
CA ASP A 22 1.22 -9.08 16.50
C ASP A 22 1.95 -7.86 17.10
N GLU A 23 1.86 -7.67 18.42
CA GLU A 23 2.52 -6.55 19.10
C GLU A 23 4.06 -6.67 19.10
N THR A 24 4.58 -7.87 18.86
CA THR A 24 6.02 -8.14 18.81
C THR A 24 6.62 -7.83 17.43
N LYS A 25 5.79 -7.72 16.38
CA LYS A 25 6.24 -7.34 15.04
C LYS A 25 6.19 -5.82 14.84
N ALA A 26 7.31 -5.26 14.38
CA ALA A 26 7.35 -3.90 13.90
C ALA A 26 6.72 -3.81 12.51
N TYR A 27 5.45 -3.41 12.45
CA TYR A 27 4.79 -3.08 11.18
C TYR A 27 5.32 -1.75 10.64
N ASN A 28 5.75 -1.74 9.38
CA ASN A 28 6.22 -0.52 8.73
C ASN A 28 5.04 0.43 8.46
N ARG A 29 4.96 1.52 9.23
CA ARG A 29 3.85 2.49 9.17
C ARG A 29 4.00 3.55 8.08
N LEU A 30 5.18 3.65 7.47
CA LEU A 30 5.55 4.76 6.58
C LEU A 30 5.57 4.36 5.09
N GLY A 31 5.50 3.06 4.76
CA GLY A 31 5.38 2.58 3.38
C GLY A 31 6.60 2.87 2.49
N VAL A 32 7.77 2.97 3.12
CA VAL A 32 9.05 3.39 2.52
C VAL A 32 9.77 2.25 1.79
N GLU A 33 9.51 1.00 2.16
CA GLU A 33 10.13 -0.16 1.52
C GLU A 33 9.16 -0.85 0.56
N ASP A 34 9.67 -1.15 -0.64
CA ASP A 34 8.95 -1.94 -1.64
C ASP A 34 9.14 -3.44 -1.33
N GLU A 35 8.13 -4.04 -0.69
CA GLU A 35 8.10 -5.48 -0.45
C GLU A 35 7.80 -6.24 -1.76
N THR A 36 8.44 -7.41 -1.91
CA THR A 36 8.15 -8.33 -3.03
C THR A 36 8.05 -9.77 -2.55
N THR A 37 7.22 -10.56 -3.23
CA THR A 37 7.05 -11.99 -3.03
C THR A 37 7.50 -12.71 -4.30
N ASN A 38 8.39 -13.69 -4.15
CA ASN A 38 8.84 -14.52 -5.27
C ASN A 38 7.82 -15.62 -5.56
N ILE A 39 7.33 -15.67 -6.80
CA ILE A 39 6.41 -16.72 -7.28
C ILE A 39 7.05 -17.34 -8.52
N LEU A 40 7.48 -18.59 -8.42
CA LEU A 40 8.11 -19.35 -9.53
C LEU A 40 9.30 -18.62 -10.19
N GLY A 41 10.08 -17.87 -9.41
CA GLY A 41 11.22 -17.11 -9.90
C GLY A 41 10.89 -15.69 -10.38
N VAL A 42 9.62 -15.28 -10.29
CA VAL A 42 9.17 -13.92 -10.61
C VAL A 42 8.92 -13.15 -9.31
N SER A 43 9.61 -12.02 -9.14
CA SER A 43 9.35 -11.09 -8.04
C SER A 43 8.10 -10.26 -8.32
N VAL A 44 7.06 -10.46 -7.51
CA VAL A 44 5.80 -9.74 -7.57
C VAL A 44 5.72 -8.76 -6.41
N PRO A 45 5.31 -7.49 -6.60
CA PRO A 45 5.09 -6.57 -5.49
C PRO A 45 4.14 -7.16 -4.45
N SER A 46 4.46 -6.99 -3.18
CA SER A 46 3.64 -7.48 -2.08
C SER A 46 3.45 -6.44 -0.98
N VAL A 47 2.48 -6.67 -0.11
CA VAL A 47 2.32 -5.91 1.13
C VAL A 47 1.80 -6.83 2.22
N THR A 48 2.30 -6.66 3.44
CA THR A 48 1.79 -7.33 4.62
C THR A 48 0.88 -6.40 5.42
N ILE A 49 -0.38 -6.79 5.61
CA ILE A 49 -1.37 -6.00 6.34
C ILE A 49 -1.80 -6.75 7.60
N PRO A 50 -1.56 -6.19 8.80
CA PRO A 50 -2.09 -6.76 10.01
C PRO A 50 -3.60 -6.51 10.12
N VAL A 51 -4.35 -7.55 10.44
CA VAL A 51 -5.80 -7.50 10.60
C VAL A 51 -6.19 -7.73 12.06
N ARG A 52 -7.24 -7.03 12.47
CA ARG A 52 -7.93 -7.23 13.74
C ARG A 52 -9.41 -7.53 13.46
N PRO A 53 -10.07 -8.39 14.26
CA PRO A 53 -11.50 -8.62 14.15
C PRO A 53 -12.29 -7.31 14.19
N GLY A 54 -13.37 -7.22 13.41
CA GLY A 54 -14.24 -6.03 13.36
C GLY A 54 -13.87 -4.99 12.30
N ARG A 55 -12.87 -5.25 11.44
CA ARG A 55 -12.56 -4.41 10.27
C ARG A 55 -13.07 -5.04 8.96
N ASN A 56 -13.52 -4.20 8.03
CA ASN A 56 -13.93 -4.66 6.70
C ASN A 56 -12.69 -4.98 5.85
N LEU A 57 -12.42 -6.27 5.68
CA LEU A 57 -11.29 -6.75 4.88
C LEU A 57 -11.39 -6.36 3.40
N ALA A 58 -12.58 -6.33 2.83
CA ALA A 58 -12.77 -5.96 1.43
C ALA A 58 -12.33 -4.51 1.17
N SER A 59 -12.73 -3.58 2.05
CA SER A 59 -12.31 -2.17 1.95
C SER A 59 -10.80 -1.99 2.13
N ILE A 60 -10.17 -2.78 2.99
CA ILE A 60 -8.72 -2.75 3.20
C ILE A 60 -7.99 -3.23 1.93
N VAL A 61 -8.43 -4.35 1.35
CA VAL A 61 -7.87 -4.90 0.11
C VAL A 61 -8.03 -3.92 -1.04
N GLU A 62 -9.20 -3.30 -1.18
CA GLU A 62 -9.47 -2.29 -2.20
C GLU A 62 -8.54 -1.09 -2.07
N PHE A 63 -8.39 -0.55 -0.87
CA PHE A 63 -7.47 0.56 -0.61
C PHE A 63 -6.03 0.20 -0.96
N ALA A 64 -5.57 -1.00 -0.59
CA ALA A 64 -4.22 -1.47 -0.91
C ALA A 64 -4.01 -1.56 -2.43
N ALA A 65 -4.99 -2.08 -3.18
CA ALA A 65 -4.94 -2.16 -4.63
C ALA A 65 -4.90 -0.77 -5.29
N ILE A 66 -5.73 0.18 -4.81
CA ILE A 66 -5.72 1.56 -5.28
C ILE A 66 -4.37 2.23 -4.99
N ASN A 67 -3.81 2.03 -3.80
CA ASN A 67 -2.53 2.60 -3.41
C ASN A 67 -1.39 2.09 -4.30
N LEU A 68 -1.33 0.79 -4.58
CA LEU A 68 -0.35 0.24 -5.53
C LEU A 68 -0.51 0.85 -6.92
N ARG A 69 -1.75 0.99 -7.40
CA ARG A 69 -2.03 1.62 -8.70
C ARG A 69 -1.53 3.07 -8.72
N ASN A 70 -1.77 3.83 -7.66
CA ASN A 70 -1.30 5.21 -7.54
C ASN A 70 0.23 5.30 -7.52
N LYS A 71 0.89 4.45 -6.74
CA LYS A 71 2.37 4.33 -6.74
C LYS A 71 2.91 4.06 -8.15
N ARG A 72 2.30 3.12 -8.89
CA ARG A 72 2.68 2.82 -10.29
C ARG A 72 2.43 3.98 -11.26
N MET A 73 1.45 4.83 -10.98
CA MET A 73 1.15 6.03 -11.76
C MET A 73 1.99 7.25 -11.36
N GLY A 74 2.96 7.09 -10.44
CA GLY A 74 3.83 8.17 -9.98
C GLY A 74 3.22 9.07 -8.89
N TYR A 75 2.06 8.70 -8.34
CA TYR A 75 1.41 9.41 -7.24
C TYR A 75 1.72 8.73 -5.90
N CYS A 76 2.74 9.23 -5.20
CA CYS A 76 3.00 8.86 -3.80
C CYS A 76 2.43 9.93 -2.86
N ALA A 77 1.38 9.58 -2.11
CA ALA A 77 0.81 10.46 -1.09
C ALA A 77 1.84 10.89 -0.04
N THR A 78 2.80 10.00 0.28
CA THR A 78 3.94 10.30 1.15
C THR A 78 4.78 11.44 0.59
N SER A 79 5.15 11.39 -0.69
CA SER A 79 5.93 12.44 -1.35
C SER A 79 5.19 13.78 -1.42
N GLU A 80 3.87 13.75 -1.62
CA GLU A 80 3.03 14.95 -1.61
C GLU A 80 2.92 15.55 -0.20
N ILE A 81 2.82 14.71 0.84
CA ILE A 81 2.82 15.15 2.24
C ILE A 81 4.21 15.69 2.63
N GLU A 82 5.29 15.02 2.27
CA GLU A 82 6.66 15.47 2.48
C GLU A 82 6.91 16.82 1.83
N LYS A 83 6.52 16.97 0.56
CA LYS A 83 6.62 18.25 -0.17
C LYS A 83 5.89 19.37 0.57
N ARG A 84 4.64 19.12 1.00
CA ARG A 84 3.86 20.11 1.77
C ARG A 84 4.47 20.41 3.14
N ALA A 85 5.09 19.44 3.80
CA ALA A 85 5.77 19.64 5.08
C ALA A 85 7.04 20.48 4.90
N SER A 86 7.85 20.19 3.88
CA SER A 86 9.04 20.98 3.52
C SER A 86 8.69 22.40 3.08
N ASP A 87 7.63 22.58 2.30
CA ASP A 87 7.16 23.90 1.86
C ASP A 87 6.71 24.77 3.05
N ARG A 88 6.06 24.16 4.07
CA ARG A 88 5.70 24.86 5.31
C ARG A 88 6.91 25.21 6.17
N ALA A 89 7.92 24.34 6.23
CA ALA A 89 9.16 24.60 6.95
C ALA A 89 9.93 25.78 6.33
N ASN A 90 10.04 25.83 5.00
CA ASN A 90 10.69 26.95 4.28
C ASN A 90 9.90 28.26 4.35
N GLY A 91 8.58 28.22 4.56
CA GLY A 91 7.74 29.41 4.71
C GLY A 91 7.84 30.10 6.09
N MET A 92 8.45 29.46 7.09
CA MET A 92 8.70 30.08 8.41
C MET A 92 10.02 30.86 8.48
N ASP A 93 10.98 30.58 7.60
CA ASP A 93 12.31 31.21 7.57
C ASP A 93 12.30 32.63 6.94
N LYS A 94 11.30 32.95 6.10
CA LYS A 94 11.19 34.26 5.43
C LYS A 94 10.44 35.35 6.21
N ARG A 95 10.26 35.17 7.52
CA ARG A 95 9.62 36.13 8.44
C ARG A 95 10.53 36.54 9.61
N GLY A 96 11.84 36.46 9.41
CA GLY A 96 12.87 37.04 10.28
C GLY A 96 13.46 38.30 9.66
#